data_AF-A0A7Y7D0W7-F1
#
_entry.id   AF-A0A7Y7D0W7-F1
#
_cell.length_a   1.000
_cell.length_b   1.000
_cell.length_c   1.000
_cell.angle_alpha   90.00
_cell.angle_beta   90.00
_cell.angle_gamma   90.00
#
_symmetry.space_group_name_H-M   'P 1'
#
loop_
_entity.id
_entity.type
_entity.pdbx_description
1 polymer ?
#
loop_
_entity_poly.entity_id
_entity_poly.type
_entity_poly.pdbx_seq_one_letter_code
_entity_poly.pdbx_strand_id
1 'polypeptide(L)' 'MPHSDILAAAGLTQAELTGGSLSVTTPVDGSEIARLKPHSTAEAEAQIAAAKSAFKSWRLVPAPRRGELVRLLGE' A
#
# COMPACT_ATOMS: atom_id res chain seq x y z
N MET A 1 1.87 15.76 -16.79
CA MET A 1 1.79 14.33 -16.42
C MET A 1 0.42 14.09 -15.81
N PRO A 2 -0.44 13.27 -16.43
CA PRO A 2 -1.69 12.85 -15.81
C PRO A 2 -1.42 12.02 -14.54
N HIS A 3 -2.37 12.01 -13.60
CA HIS A 3 -2.25 11.26 -12.34
C HIS A 3 -2.05 9.74 -12.58
N SER A 4 -2.60 9.21 -13.67
CA SER A 4 -2.43 7.81 -14.09
C SER A 4 -0.97 7.41 -14.24
N ASP A 5 -0.12 8.30 -14.77
CA ASP A 5 1.30 8.01 -15.01
C ASP A 5 2.07 7.97 -13.69
N ILE A 6 1.68 8.82 -12.73
CA ILE A 6 2.27 8.84 -11.38
C ILE A 6 1.94 7.53 -10.65
N LEU A 7 0.68 7.10 -10.70
CA LEU A 7 0.24 5.87 -10.03
C LEU A 7 0.87 4.62 -10.68
N ALA A 8 0.98 4.61 -12.01
CA ALA A 8 1.68 3.54 -12.73
C ALA A 8 3.17 3.49 -12.39
N ALA A 9 3.84 4.65 -12.28
CA ALA A 9 5.24 4.72 -11.84
C ALA A 9 5.44 4.24 -10.39
N ALA A 10 4.42 4.37 -9.54
CA ALA A 10 4.39 3.81 -8.19
C ALA A 10 4.08 2.29 -8.16
N GLY A 11 3.92 1.65 -9.32
CA GLY A 11 3.66 0.21 -9.46
C GLY A 11 2.19 -0.19 -9.30
N LEU A 12 1.26 0.76 -9.27
CA LEU A 12 -0.17 0.46 -9.11
C LEU A 12 -0.82 0.11 -10.46
N THR A 13 -1.62 -0.94 -10.46
CA THR A 13 -2.38 -1.42 -11.61
C THR A 13 -3.82 -0.91 -11.60
N GLN A 14 -4.49 -0.97 -12.76
CA GLN A 14 -5.91 -0.60 -12.86
C GLN A 14 -6.82 -1.48 -11.98
N ALA A 15 -6.43 -2.74 -11.74
CA ALA A 15 -7.17 -3.64 -10.86
C ALA A 15 -7.12 -3.20 -9.38
N GLU A 16 -6.03 -2.53 -8.96
CA GLU A 16 -5.88 -2.00 -7.59
C GLU A 16 -6.57 -0.65 -7.41
N LEU A 17 -6.76 0.09 -8.49
CA LEU A 17 -7.30 1.46 -8.47
C LEU A 17 -8.82 1.53 -8.71
N THR A 18 -9.46 0.42 -9.07
CA THR A 18 -10.87 0.40 -9.49
C THR A 18 -11.69 -0.70 -8.80
N GLY A 19 -13.02 -0.68 -8.98
CA GLY A 19 -13.93 -1.75 -8.54
C GLY A 19 -14.33 -1.72 -7.06
N GLY A 20 -13.86 -0.72 -6.30
CA GLY A 20 -14.22 -0.54 -4.90
C GLY A 20 -15.45 0.33 -4.65
N SER A 21 -15.67 0.68 -3.38
CA SER A 21 -16.76 1.58 -2.95
C SER A 21 -16.27 2.92 -2.41
N LEU A 22 -14.98 3.03 -2.05
CA LEU A 22 -14.39 4.27 -1.55
C LEU A 22 -13.91 5.12 -2.73
N SER A 23 -14.62 6.21 -3.00
CA SER A 23 -14.20 7.23 -3.97
C SER A 23 -13.02 8.03 -3.41
N VAL A 24 -11.94 8.14 -4.20
CA VAL A 24 -10.78 8.98 -3.91
C VAL A 24 -10.80 10.14 -4.88
N THR A 25 -10.86 11.37 -4.36
CA THR A 25 -10.96 12.58 -5.16
C THR A 25 -9.79 13.53 -4.92
N THR A 26 -9.49 14.38 -5.90
CA THR A 26 -8.48 15.44 -5.76
C THR A 26 -9.11 16.72 -5.23
N PRO A 27 -8.46 17.45 -4.30
CA PRO A 27 -8.95 18.74 -3.83
C PRO A 27 -8.74 19.88 -4.84
N VAL A 28 -8.00 19.65 -5.94
CA VAL A 28 -7.73 20.68 -6.96
C VAL A 28 -9.00 21.08 -7.70
N ASP A 29 -9.81 20.09 -8.09
CA ASP A 29 -11.02 20.28 -8.89
C ASP A 29 -12.19 19.35 -8.50
N GLY A 30 -12.00 18.47 -7.51
CA GLY A 30 -13.01 17.52 -7.06
C GLY A 30 -13.17 16.27 -7.94
N SER A 31 -12.36 16.09 -8.99
CA SER A 31 -12.42 14.90 -9.85
C SER A 31 -12.04 13.61 -9.11
N GLU A 32 -12.65 12.48 -9.50
CA GLU A 32 -12.32 11.13 -8.98
C GLU A 32 -11.06 10.59 -9.67
N ILE A 33 -10.10 10.12 -8.87
CA ILE A 33 -8.82 9.58 -9.35
C ILE A 33 -8.65 8.08 -9.09
N ALA A 34 -9.44 7.51 -8.18
CA ALA A 34 -9.48 6.08 -7.90
C ALA A 34 -10.76 5.69 -7.15
N ARG A 35 -11.08 4.40 -7.16
CA ARG A 35 -12.19 3.81 -6.42
C ARG A 35 -11.77 2.52 -5.75
N LEU A 36 -11.43 2.61 -4.46
CA LEU A 36 -10.73 1.57 -3.72
C LEU A 36 -11.69 0.68 -2.91
N LYS A 37 -11.34 -0.60 -2.79
CA LYS A 37 -12.08 -1.54 -1.94
C LYS A 37 -11.59 -1.38 -0.49
N PRO A 38 -12.46 -0.97 0.46
CA PRO A 38 -12.08 -0.97 1.87
C PRO A 38 -11.91 -2.40 2.37
N HIS A 39 -10.96 -2.63 3.27
CA HIS A 39 -10.94 -3.85 4.05
C HIS A 39 -12.13 -3.88 5.02
N SER A 40 -12.76 -5.04 5.13
CA SER A 40 -13.62 -5.38 6.25
C SER A 40 -12.82 -5.51 7.55
N THR A 41 -13.50 -5.47 8.69
CA THR A 41 -12.87 -5.70 9.99
C THR A 41 -12.13 -7.06 10.04
N ALA A 42 -12.75 -8.11 9.50
CA ALA A 42 -12.15 -9.44 9.47
C ALA A 42 -10.90 -9.51 8.58
N GLU A 43 -10.91 -8.84 7.41
CA GLU A 43 -9.72 -8.74 6.55
C GLU A 43 -8.61 -7.95 7.27
N ALA A 44 -8.94 -6.85 7.95
CA ALA A 44 -7.97 -6.08 8.72
C ALA A 44 -7.34 -6.90 9.87
N GLU A 45 -8.15 -7.65 10.62
CA GLU A 45 -7.69 -8.57 11.66
C GLU A 45 -6.75 -9.65 11.11
N ALA A 46 -7.08 -10.21 9.94
CA ALA A 46 -6.23 -11.18 9.26
C ALA A 46 -4.87 -10.58 8.88
N GLN A 47 -4.84 -9.34 8.37
CA GLN A 47 -3.58 -8.65 8.04
C GLN A 47 -2.74 -8.34 9.29
N ILE A 48 -3.38 -7.95 10.40
CA ILE A 48 -2.69 -7.75 11.69
C ILE A 48 -2.07 -9.07 12.18
N ALA A 49 -2.81 -10.18 12.09
CA ALA A 49 -2.30 -11.50 12.45
C ALA A 49 -1.10 -11.92 11.60
N ALA A 50 -1.16 -11.68 10.29
CA ALA A 50 -0.06 -11.93 9.36
C ALA A 50 1.18 -11.09 9.71
N ALA A 51 1.01 -9.78 9.97
CA ALA A 51 2.09 -8.89 10.38
C ALA A 51 2.75 -9.35 11.69
N LYS A 52 1.94 -9.76 12.68
CA LYS A 52 2.45 -10.30 13.96
C LYS A 52 3.26 -11.58 13.75
N SER A 53 2.85 -12.44 12.81
CA SER A 53 3.59 -13.63 12.44
C SER A 53 4.93 -13.28 11.79
N ALA A 54 4.93 -12.40 10.78
CA ALA A 54 6.13 -11.94 10.09
C ALA A 54 7.14 -11.30 11.06
N PHE A 55 6.66 -10.52 12.02
CA PHE A 55 7.51 -9.89 13.04
C PHE A 55 8.30 -10.90 13.88
N LYS A 56 7.74 -12.08 14.18
CA LYS A 56 8.45 -13.13 14.96
C LYS A 56 9.74 -13.56 14.26
N SER A 57 9.73 -13.60 12.93
CA SER A 57 10.91 -13.88 12.11
C SER A 57 11.77 -12.62 11.94
N TRP A 58 11.14 -11.48 11.64
CA TRP A 58 11.85 -10.23 11.36
C TRP A 58 12.68 -9.73 12.55
N ARG A 59 12.19 -9.89 13.78
CA ARG A 59 12.92 -9.48 15.00
C ARG A 59 14.24 -10.24 15.20
N LEU A 60 14.39 -11.43 14.59
CA LEU A 60 15.62 -12.23 14.64
C LEU A 60 16.62 -11.82 13.55
N VAL A 61 16.21 -11.04 12.54
CA VAL A 61 17.12 -10.53 11.51
C VAL A 61 18.07 -9.51 12.14
N PRO A 62 19.40 -9.60 11.95
CA PRO A 62 20.35 -8.63 12.52
C PRO A 62 20.01 -7.19 12.14
N ALA A 63 20.15 -6.27 13.09
CA ALA A 63 19.78 -4.87 12.88
C ALA A 63 20.41 -4.23 11.64
N PRO A 64 21.71 -4.44 11.32
CA PRO A 64 22.30 -3.91 10.08
C PRO A 64 21.63 -4.43 8.81
N ARG A 65 21.22 -5.72 8.78
CA ARG A 65 20.50 -6.29 7.62
C ARG A 65 19.08 -5.75 7.49
N ARG A 66 18.40 -5.44 8.60
CA ARG A 66 17.11 -4.74 8.54
C ARG A 66 17.28 -3.31 8.02
N GLY A 67 18.37 -2.65 8.40
CA GLY A 67 18.74 -1.33 7.88
C GLY A 67 19.02 -1.34 6.37
N GLU A 68 19.61 -2.40 5.84
CA GLU A 68 19.84 -2.54 4.40
C GLU A 68 18.54 -2.55 3.58
N LEU A 69 17.48 -3.21 4.08
CA LEU A 69 16.17 -3.13 3.44
C LEU A 69 15.64 -1.68 3.40
N VAL A 70 15.82 -0.93 4.49
CA VAL A 70 15.39 0.48 4.54
C VAL A 70 16.22 1.36 3.60
N ARG A 71 17.53 1.08 3.48
CA ARG A 71 18.42 1.77 2.53
C ARG A 71 17.94 1.57 1.09
N LEU A 72 17.68 0.31 0.69
CA LEU A 72 17.17 -0.03 -0.64
C LEU A 72 15.78 0.56 -0.92
N LEU A 73 14.91 0.65 0.09
CA LEU A 73 13.60 1.26 -0.06
C LEU A 73 13.68 2.77 -0.35
N GLY A 74 14.77 3.43 0.04
CA GLY A 74 14.96 4.88 -0.16
C GLY A 74 15.71 5.25 -1.45
N GLU A 75 16.22 4.29 -2.21
CA GLU A 75 16.87 4.50 -3.52
C GLU A 75 15.84 4.59 -4.65
#